data_AF-A0A0F8DKN3-F1
#
_entry.id   AF-A0A0F8DKN3-F1
#
_cell.length_a   1.000
_cell.length_b   1.000
_cell.length_c   1.000
_cell.angle_alpha   90.00
_cell.angle_beta   90.00
_cell.angle_gamma   90.00
#
_symmetry.space_group_name_H-M   'P 1'
#
loop_
_entity.id
_entity.type
_entity.pdbx_description
1 polymer ?
#
loop_
_entity_poly.entity_id
_entity_poly.type
_entity_poly.pdbx_seq_one_letter_code
_entity_poly.pdbx_strand_id
1 'polypeptide(L)'
;MAHEIPKQNEIDFEPALEKVYGEDSIVEMFANSLEIIERAEPELITFLKQLEIDIKPALEKVYGEDKVDEMFANILEIIERIRSERTASLKMEDITRDSSWYKDEIMYTFYADQFGVKNENAANTFKDLIEMLPYLKDLGVTTLYILPFMDSPMGDAGFDVRDPQKIREDLGGMDEFDQFIGEAKKYGFKIQADLVLNHFSDQHEWFQDALNGDVSKLGYFIFRKEPPEYERSQDGTIIKYIEEDWTPPSERRMIFTDACEETHYRKISIGGEDYYFYHTFYPFQLDINWENPEVLYYVLEKMIGFWSNKGTQFQNLVIKVNVTSLHKIIIL
;
A
#
# COMPACT_ATOMS: atom_id res chain seq x y z
N MET A 1 52.60 21.91 -5.14
CA MET A 1 52.39 20.83 -6.14
C MET A 1 50.96 20.37 -5.98
N ALA A 2 50.13 20.67 -6.96
CA ALA A 2 48.74 20.21 -7.00
C ALA A 2 48.74 18.71 -7.34
N HIS A 3 47.99 17.92 -6.60
CA HIS A 3 47.74 16.52 -6.95
C HIS A 3 46.57 16.48 -7.93
N GLU A 4 46.83 15.99 -9.15
CA GLU A 4 45.81 15.71 -10.16
C GLU A 4 44.92 14.55 -9.71
N ILE A 5 43.61 14.73 -9.87
CA ILE A 5 42.60 13.69 -9.72
C ILE A 5 42.54 12.91 -11.05
N PRO A 6 42.54 11.56 -11.05
CA PRO A 6 42.50 10.80 -12.29
C PRO A 6 41.14 11.02 -12.99
N LYS A 7 41.16 11.22 -14.32
CA LYS A 7 39.95 11.23 -15.14
C LYS A 7 39.22 9.89 -15.00
N GLN A 8 37.98 9.96 -14.57
CA GLN A 8 37.03 8.85 -14.63
C GLN A 8 36.83 8.49 -16.10
N ASN A 9 36.97 7.20 -16.44
CA ASN A 9 36.62 6.69 -17.75
C ASN A 9 35.12 6.91 -17.96
N GLU A 10 34.75 7.75 -18.93
CA GLU A 10 33.40 7.73 -19.51
C GLU A 10 33.21 6.36 -20.13
N ILE A 11 32.29 5.58 -19.56
CA ILE A 11 31.78 4.38 -20.20
C ILE A 11 30.74 4.88 -21.20
N ASP A 12 31.04 4.70 -22.48
CA ASP A 12 30.13 4.99 -23.59
C ASP A 12 29.15 3.81 -23.72
N PHE A 13 27.91 4.03 -23.28
CA PHE A 13 26.87 3.00 -23.17
C PHE A 13 26.05 2.81 -24.47
N GLU A 14 26.19 3.69 -25.47
CA GLU A 14 25.41 3.61 -26.72
C GLU A 14 25.65 2.32 -27.54
N PRO A 15 26.88 1.79 -27.68
CA PRO A 15 27.13 0.65 -28.58
C PRO A 15 26.74 -0.72 -28.02
N ALA A 16 26.44 -0.83 -26.72
CA ALA A 16 26.11 -2.09 -26.06
C ALA A 16 24.62 -2.44 -26.15
N LEU A 17 23.76 -1.43 -26.25
CA LEU A 17 22.30 -1.56 -26.20
C LEU A 17 21.70 -2.03 -27.55
N GLU A 18 22.25 -1.59 -28.69
CA GLU A 18 21.79 -1.97 -30.03
C GLU A 18 21.96 -3.46 -30.36
N LYS A 19 22.89 -4.15 -29.67
CA LYS A 19 23.26 -5.53 -30.03
C LYS A 19 22.36 -6.60 -29.41
N VAL A 20 21.48 -6.22 -28.47
CA VAL A 20 20.72 -7.18 -27.66
C VAL A 20 19.20 -7.04 -27.78
N TYR A 21 18.64 -5.82 -27.96
CA TYR A 21 17.20 -5.60 -27.71
C TYR A 21 16.43 -4.80 -28.77
N GLY A 22 16.43 -5.24 -30.04
CA GLY A 22 15.51 -4.66 -31.02
C GLY A 22 14.03 -4.91 -30.68
N GLU A 23 13.31 -3.89 -30.17
CA GLU A 23 12.10 -3.23 -30.73
C GLU A 23 11.49 -2.27 -29.67
N ASP A 24 11.88 -1.00 -29.81
CA ASP A 24 11.23 0.29 -29.55
C ASP A 24 10.37 0.61 -28.30
N SER A 25 9.83 -0.33 -27.51
CA SER A 25 9.08 0.02 -26.28
C SER A 25 9.95 0.01 -25.02
N ILE A 26 10.83 -0.98 -24.91
CA ILE A 26 11.74 -1.15 -23.78
C ILE A 26 12.79 -0.03 -23.80
N VAL A 27 13.33 0.30 -24.97
CA VAL A 27 14.32 1.38 -25.13
C VAL A 27 13.75 2.74 -24.71
N GLU A 28 12.48 3.02 -25.00
CA GLU A 28 11.82 4.29 -24.65
C GLU A 28 11.60 4.41 -23.13
N MET A 29 11.21 3.32 -22.45
CA MET A 29 11.02 3.31 -20.98
C MET A 29 12.34 3.44 -20.21
N PHE A 30 13.40 2.75 -20.66
CA PHE A 30 14.72 2.91 -20.07
C PHE A 30 15.29 4.31 -20.31
N ALA A 31 15.08 4.87 -21.50
CA ALA A 31 15.44 6.26 -21.81
C ALA A 31 14.69 7.24 -20.90
N ASN A 32 13.40 7.03 -20.63
CA ASN A 32 12.63 7.85 -19.69
C ASN A 32 13.22 7.80 -18.27
N SER A 33 13.60 6.62 -17.76
CA SER A 33 14.18 6.51 -16.42
C SER A 33 15.52 7.27 -16.28
N LEU A 34 16.39 7.18 -17.30
CA LEU A 34 17.64 7.91 -17.37
C LEU A 34 17.39 9.42 -17.53
N GLU A 35 16.43 9.82 -18.36
CA GLU A 35 16.04 11.22 -18.58
C GLU A 35 15.48 11.87 -17.30
N ILE A 36 14.68 11.13 -16.51
CA ILE A 36 14.20 11.56 -15.18
C ILE A 36 15.38 11.77 -14.22
N ILE A 37 16.32 10.82 -14.20
CA ILE A 37 17.52 10.92 -13.34
C ILE A 37 18.44 12.06 -13.80
N GLU A 38 18.59 12.30 -15.11
CA GLU A 38 19.47 13.34 -15.65
C GLU A 38 18.90 14.75 -15.49
N ARG A 39 17.57 14.90 -15.45
CA ARG A 39 16.88 16.18 -15.18
C ARG A 39 16.70 16.48 -13.70
N ALA A 40 16.99 15.52 -12.83
CA ALA A 40 16.85 15.65 -11.39
C ALA A 40 17.90 16.60 -10.77
N GLU A 41 17.52 17.30 -9.70
CA GLU A 41 18.47 18.05 -8.89
C GLU A 41 19.53 17.09 -8.25
N PRO A 42 20.76 17.53 -7.97
CA PRO A 42 21.84 16.64 -7.53
C PRO A 42 21.54 15.79 -6.28
N GLU A 43 20.75 16.33 -5.35
CA GLU A 43 20.31 15.62 -4.15
C GLU A 43 19.33 14.49 -4.49
N LEU A 44 18.45 14.73 -5.46
CA LEU A 44 17.50 13.74 -5.98
C LEU A 44 18.21 12.61 -6.75
N ILE A 45 19.27 12.90 -7.50
CA ILE A 45 20.07 11.87 -8.19
C ILE A 45 20.65 10.87 -7.18
N THR A 46 21.16 11.37 -6.06
CA THR A 46 21.73 10.52 -5.00
C THR A 46 20.65 9.62 -4.40
N PHE A 47 19.46 10.17 -4.16
CA PHE A 47 18.31 9.40 -3.67
C PHE A 47 17.86 8.32 -4.66
N LEU A 48 17.69 8.65 -5.94
CA LEU A 48 17.25 7.70 -6.96
C LEU A 48 18.23 6.53 -7.14
N LYS A 49 19.54 6.79 -7.06
CA LYS A 49 20.55 5.73 -7.06
C LYS A 49 20.49 4.84 -5.83
N GLN A 50 20.24 5.41 -4.65
CA GLN A 50 20.07 4.62 -3.43
C GLN A 50 18.79 3.78 -3.51
N LEU A 51 17.71 4.34 -4.06
CA LEU A 51 16.44 3.65 -4.25
C LEU A 51 16.59 2.42 -5.16
N GLU A 52 17.36 2.57 -6.23
CA GLU A 52 17.70 1.45 -7.13
C GLU A 52 18.37 0.30 -6.37
N ILE A 53 19.39 0.62 -5.56
CA ILE A 53 20.12 -0.35 -4.73
C ILE A 53 19.20 -1.03 -3.72
N ASP A 54 18.28 -0.27 -3.13
CA ASP A 54 17.42 -0.75 -2.06
C ASP A 54 16.26 -1.62 -2.57
N ILE A 55 15.75 -1.37 -3.79
CA ILE A 55 14.51 -1.99 -4.29
C ILE A 55 14.77 -3.10 -5.30
N LYS A 56 15.72 -2.94 -6.24
CA LYS A 56 15.94 -3.94 -7.31
C LYS A 56 16.17 -5.37 -6.79
N PRO A 57 16.98 -5.60 -5.73
CA PRO A 57 17.15 -6.95 -5.18
C PRO A 57 15.85 -7.56 -4.62
N ALA A 58 14.96 -6.72 -4.09
CA ALA A 58 13.67 -7.18 -3.59
C ALA A 58 12.72 -7.51 -4.75
N LEU A 59 12.74 -6.73 -5.82
CA LEU A 59 11.97 -7.01 -7.05
C LEU A 59 12.44 -8.31 -7.69
N GLU A 60 13.75 -8.50 -7.86
CA GLU A 60 14.33 -9.70 -8.44
C GLU A 60 13.87 -10.96 -7.71
N LYS A 61 13.87 -10.90 -6.37
CA LYS A 61 13.48 -12.03 -5.52
C LYS A 61 12.00 -12.42 -5.67
N VAL A 62 11.12 -11.47 -5.98
CA VAL A 62 9.67 -11.69 -6.02
C VAL A 62 9.19 -11.94 -7.46
N TYR A 63 9.70 -11.17 -8.42
CA TYR A 63 9.17 -11.11 -9.78
C TYR A 63 10.09 -11.71 -10.86
N GLY A 64 11.33 -12.05 -10.50
CA GLY A 64 12.35 -12.56 -11.42
C GLY A 64 13.24 -11.46 -12.00
N GLU A 65 14.48 -11.83 -12.37
CA GLU A 65 15.51 -10.92 -12.90
C GLU A 65 15.08 -10.24 -14.20
N ASP A 66 14.29 -10.93 -15.04
CA ASP A 66 13.86 -10.48 -16.37
C ASP A 66 12.93 -9.26 -16.34
N LYS A 67 12.29 -8.97 -15.21
CA LYS A 67 11.32 -7.87 -15.07
C LYS A 67 11.82 -6.69 -14.24
N VAL A 68 12.95 -6.83 -13.55
CA VAL A 68 13.39 -5.87 -12.51
C VAL A 68 13.50 -4.45 -13.04
N ASP A 69 14.12 -4.29 -14.20
CA ASP A 69 14.39 -2.97 -14.73
C ASP A 69 13.13 -2.27 -15.26
N GLU A 70 12.27 -2.99 -15.99
CA GLU A 70 10.95 -2.49 -16.41
C GLU A 70 10.13 -2.07 -15.19
N MET A 71 10.09 -2.93 -14.17
CA MET A 71 9.35 -2.65 -12.95
C MET A 71 9.90 -1.44 -12.20
N PHE A 72 11.22 -1.31 -12.14
CA PHE A 72 11.86 -0.16 -11.51
C PHE A 72 11.55 1.14 -12.27
N ALA A 73 11.56 1.12 -13.60
CA ALA A 73 11.16 2.27 -14.41
C ALA A 73 9.70 2.69 -14.12
N ASN A 74 8.76 1.74 -14.10
CA ASN A 74 7.36 2.01 -13.75
C ASN A 74 7.22 2.63 -12.34
N ILE A 75 7.99 2.14 -11.37
CA ILE A 75 8.02 2.70 -10.01
C ILE A 75 8.52 4.15 -10.03
N LEU A 76 9.56 4.46 -10.81
CA LEU A 76 10.07 5.82 -10.93
C LEU A 76 9.04 6.78 -11.53
N GLU A 77 8.30 6.36 -12.56
CA GLU A 77 7.22 7.16 -13.14
C GLU A 77 6.09 7.44 -12.13
N ILE A 78 5.71 6.43 -11.34
CA ILE A 78 4.73 6.60 -10.25
C ILE A 78 5.24 7.60 -9.22
N ILE A 79 6.51 7.46 -8.79
CA ILE A 79 7.14 8.37 -7.83
C ILE A 79 7.17 9.80 -8.37
N GLU A 80 7.55 10.00 -9.63
CA GLU A 80 7.59 11.33 -10.25
C GLU A 80 6.21 11.97 -10.26
N ARG A 81 5.17 11.22 -10.65
CA ARG A 81 3.78 11.69 -10.63
C ARG A 81 3.33 12.12 -9.24
N ILE A 82 3.53 11.26 -8.24
CA ILE A 82 3.19 11.55 -6.84
C ILE A 82 3.93 12.82 -6.37
N ARG A 83 5.22 12.95 -6.66
CA ARG A 83 6.03 14.13 -6.28
C ARG A 83 5.60 15.40 -7.01
N SER A 84 5.13 15.29 -8.24
CA SER A 84 4.63 16.43 -9.03
C SER A 84 3.34 17.01 -8.42
N GLU A 85 2.47 16.14 -7.92
CA GLU A 85 1.19 16.51 -7.28
C GLU A 85 1.35 16.98 -5.82
N ARG A 86 2.50 16.67 -5.21
CA ARG A 86 2.78 17.00 -3.82
C ARG A 86 2.87 18.50 -3.59
N THR A 87 2.08 19.00 -2.64
CA THR A 87 1.98 20.44 -2.34
C THR A 87 3.29 21.02 -1.81
N ALA A 88 3.51 22.32 -2.02
CA ALA A 88 4.71 23.02 -1.54
C ALA A 88 4.88 22.94 -0.02
N SER A 89 3.77 22.94 0.74
CA SER A 89 3.82 22.80 2.20
C SER A 89 4.32 21.43 2.63
N LEU A 90 3.87 20.35 1.97
CA LEU A 90 4.32 19.00 2.29
C LEU A 90 5.77 18.77 1.86
N LYS A 91 6.18 19.30 0.69
CA LYS A 91 7.59 19.28 0.26
C LYS A 91 8.51 19.95 1.29
N MET A 92 8.10 21.11 1.81
CA MET A 92 8.84 21.79 2.86
C MET A 92 8.89 20.96 4.15
N GLU A 93 7.78 20.31 4.51
CA GLU A 93 7.75 19.40 5.66
C GLU A 93 8.75 18.25 5.48
N ASP A 94 8.82 17.61 4.32
CA ASP A 94 9.74 16.50 4.08
C ASP A 94 11.21 16.92 4.19
N ILE A 95 11.58 18.06 3.59
CA ILE A 95 12.95 18.60 3.63
C ILE A 95 13.37 18.96 5.05
N THR A 96 12.42 19.44 5.86
CA THR A 96 12.69 19.96 7.22
C THR A 96 12.43 18.95 8.34
N ARG A 97 11.88 17.76 8.01
CA ARG A 97 11.53 16.74 8.99
C ARG A 97 12.79 16.14 9.60
N ASP A 98 12.92 16.29 10.92
CA ASP A 98 14.03 15.67 11.66
C ASP A 98 13.94 14.14 11.53
N SER A 99 15.05 13.47 11.19
CA SER A 99 15.09 12.00 11.02
C SER A 99 14.65 11.19 12.25
N SER A 100 14.63 11.81 13.43
CA SER A 100 14.25 11.21 14.73
C SER A 100 12.92 11.73 15.27
N TRP A 101 12.15 12.48 14.47
CA TRP A 101 10.87 13.10 14.86
C TRP A 101 9.92 12.14 15.59
N TYR A 102 9.88 10.86 15.17
CA TYR A 102 8.95 9.86 15.68
C TYR A 102 9.21 9.45 17.13
N LYS A 103 10.39 9.77 17.69
CA LYS A 103 10.77 9.36 19.05
C LYS A 103 10.07 10.15 20.15
N ASP A 104 9.59 11.35 19.81
CA ASP A 104 9.01 12.29 20.76
C ASP A 104 7.47 12.41 20.60
N GLU A 105 6.86 11.52 19.81
CA GLU A 105 5.42 11.58 19.52
C GLU A 105 4.57 10.96 20.64
N ILE A 106 3.52 11.68 21.03
CA ILE A 106 2.43 11.18 21.88
C ILE A 106 1.22 10.94 20.98
N MET A 107 0.94 9.65 20.75
CA MET A 107 -0.11 9.22 19.84
C MET A 107 -1.43 8.93 20.58
N TYR A 108 -2.54 9.40 20.01
CA TYR A 108 -3.89 9.05 20.47
C TYR A 108 -4.64 8.32 19.36
N THR A 109 -5.08 7.10 19.64
CA THR A 109 -5.73 6.20 18.68
C THR A 109 -7.23 6.16 18.91
N PHE A 110 -8.03 6.32 17.86
CA PHE A 110 -9.48 6.32 17.97
C PHE A 110 -10.20 5.97 16.65
N TYR A 111 -11.43 5.46 16.78
CA TYR A 111 -12.38 5.38 15.68
C TYR A 111 -13.09 6.72 15.50
N ALA A 112 -13.15 7.20 14.26
CA ALA A 112 -13.70 8.51 13.94
C ALA A 112 -15.19 8.66 14.31
N ASP A 113 -15.95 7.57 14.19
CA ASP A 113 -17.38 7.51 14.51
C ASP A 113 -17.69 7.34 16.01
N GLN A 114 -16.71 6.97 16.83
CA GLN A 114 -16.91 6.68 18.26
C GLN A 114 -16.32 7.74 19.19
N PHE A 115 -15.31 8.50 18.75
CA PHE A 115 -14.62 9.45 19.62
C PHE A 115 -15.38 10.76 19.77
N GLY A 116 -15.60 11.17 21.02
CA GLY A 116 -16.28 12.43 21.33
C GLY A 116 -17.77 12.42 20.96
N VAL A 117 -18.40 11.25 20.84
CA VAL A 117 -19.82 11.12 20.51
C VAL A 117 -20.67 11.93 21.50
N LYS A 118 -21.44 12.88 20.95
CA LYS A 118 -22.28 13.80 21.74
C LYS A 118 -23.72 13.31 21.90
N ASN A 119 -24.20 12.52 20.93
CA ASN A 119 -25.55 12.00 20.89
C ASN A 119 -25.48 10.48 20.89
N GLU A 120 -26.05 9.84 21.90
CA GLU A 120 -26.03 8.37 22.06
C GLU A 120 -26.65 7.62 20.87
N ASN A 121 -27.39 8.31 19.99
CA ASN A 121 -28.05 7.73 18.82
C ASN A 121 -27.42 8.12 17.47
N ALA A 122 -26.28 8.80 17.43
CA ALA A 122 -25.61 9.18 16.19
C ALA A 122 -24.08 9.06 16.31
N ALA A 123 -23.47 8.39 15.32
CA ALA A 123 -22.03 8.41 15.13
C ALA A 123 -21.55 9.83 14.80
N ASN A 124 -20.32 10.14 15.22
CA ASN A 124 -19.66 11.38 14.81
C ASN A 124 -19.12 11.30 13.38
N THR A 125 -19.02 12.45 12.72
CA THR A 125 -18.29 12.59 11.45
C THR A 125 -16.97 13.33 11.66
N PHE A 126 -16.17 13.46 10.59
CA PHE A 126 -14.92 14.26 10.66
C PHE A 126 -15.15 15.72 11.07
N LYS A 127 -16.30 16.30 10.71
CA LYS A 127 -16.67 17.64 11.16
C LYS A 127 -16.83 17.74 12.68
N ASP A 128 -17.45 16.75 13.33
CA ASP A 128 -17.63 16.75 14.79
C ASP A 128 -16.29 16.59 15.51
N LEU A 129 -15.37 15.82 14.92
CA LEU A 129 -14.03 15.58 15.49
C LEU A 129 -13.17 16.84 15.56
N ILE A 130 -13.42 17.85 14.73
CA ILE A 130 -12.73 19.15 14.80
C ILE A 130 -12.87 19.77 16.21
N GLU A 131 -14.03 19.58 16.85
CA GLU A 131 -14.28 20.13 18.19
C GLU A 131 -13.46 19.43 19.29
N MET A 132 -12.90 18.26 19.00
CA MET A 132 -12.05 17.52 19.93
C MET A 132 -10.57 17.91 19.84
N LEU A 133 -10.17 18.62 18.79
CA LEU A 133 -8.77 19.05 18.59
C LEU A 133 -8.21 19.89 19.75
N PRO A 134 -8.95 20.87 20.33
CA PRO A 134 -8.46 21.60 21.51
C PRO A 134 -8.21 20.69 22.72
N TYR A 135 -9.10 19.72 22.96
CA TYR A 135 -8.96 18.76 24.06
C TYR A 135 -7.70 17.89 23.87
N LEU A 136 -7.50 17.34 22.67
CA LEU A 136 -6.33 16.53 22.37
C LEU A 136 -5.03 17.35 22.47
N LYS A 137 -5.09 18.65 22.13
CA LYS A 137 -3.93 19.53 22.24
C LYS A 137 -3.57 19.80 23.70
N ASP A 138 -4.57 20.06 24.54
CA ASP A 138 -4.39 20.26 25.98
C ASP A 138 -3.86 18.99 26.68
N LEU A 139 -4.31 17.81 26.22
CA LEU A 139 -3.81 16.51 26.67
C LEU A 139 -2.33 16.29 26.32
N GLY A 140 -1.77 17.05 25.37
CA GLY A 140 -0.37 16.94 24.92
C GLY A 140 -0.17 15.97 23.76
N VAL A 141 -1.25 15.56 23.08
CA VAL A 141 -1.17 14.70 21.89
C VAL A 141 -0.45 15.45 20.77
N THR A 142 0.36 14.72 20.01
CA THR A 142 1.09 15.25 18.84
C THR A 142 0.71 14.52 17.55
N THR A 143 0.31 13.25 17.65
CA THR A 143 -0.14 12.44 16.51
C THR A 143 -1.54 11.87 16.73
N LEU A 144 -2.43 12.08 15.76
CA LEU A 144 -3.77 11.48 15.71
C LEU A 144 -3.69 10.21 14.88
N TYR A 145 -3.92 9.06 15.51
CA TYR A 145 -4.05 7.80 14.80
C TYR A 145 -5.53 7.46 14.65
N ILE A 146 -6.02 7.61 13.44
CA ILE A 146 -7.41 7.37 13.08
C ILE A 146 -7.49 5.95 12.53
N LEU A 147 -8.26 5.10 13.23
CA LEU A 147 -8.58 3.74 12.81
C LEU A 147 -9.38 3.77 11.48
N PRO A 148 -9.53 2.63 10.78
CA PRO A 148 -9.93 2.63 9.38
C PRO A 148 -11.14 3.52 9.08
N PHE A 149 -10.93 4.46 8.15
CA PHE A 149 -11.90 5.47 7.74
C PHE A 149 -12.16 5.47 6.24
N MET A 150 -11.42 4.65 5.49
CA MET A 150 -11.59 4.48 4.05
C MET A 150 -12.92 3.79 3.75
N ASP A 151 -13.42 3.95 2.53
CA ASP A 151 -14.68 3.35 2.11
C ASP A 151 -14.68 1.82 2.30
N SER A 152 -15.68 1.35 3.04
CA SER A 152 -15.77 -0.03 3.51
C SER A 152 -17.23 -0.44 3.74
N PRO A 153 -17.61 -1.71 3.51
CA PRO A 153 -18.89 -2.27 3.93
C PRO A 153 -19.05 -2.42 5.45
N MET A 154 -17.99 -2.19 6.23
CA MET A 154 -17.97 -2.30 7.69
C MET A 154 -18.17 -3.72 8.22
N GLY A 155 -17.85 -4.75 7.42
CA GLY A 155 -17.89 -6.14 7.86
C GLY A 155 -16.85 -6.46 8.93
N ASP A 156 -15.72 -5.75 8.93
CA ASP A 156 -14.65 -5.88 9.92
C ASP A 156 -14.18 -4.51 10.39
N ALA A 157 -15.09 -3.69 10.92
CA ALA A 157 -14.79 -2.38 11.49
C ALA A 157 -13.98 -1.43 10.56
N GLY A 158 -14.14 -1.57 9.24
CA GLY A 158 -13.46 -0.76 8.23
C GLY A 158 -12.18 -1.37 7.66
N PHE A 159 -11.74 -2.54 8.15
CA PHE A 159 -10.58 -3.25 7.60
C PHE A 159 -10.90 -3.95 6.26
N ASP A 160 -12.17 -4.19 5.94
CA ASP A 160 -12.61 -4.62 4.61
C ASP A 160 -12.75 -3.43 3.66
N VAL A 161 -11.62 -2.93 3.14
CA VAL A 161 -11.58 -1.75 2.25
C VAL A 161 -12.20 -2.08 0.88
N ARG A 162 -13.18 -1.28 0.47
CA ARG A 162 -13.84 -1.35 -0.86
C ARG A 162 -13.22 -0.40 -1.87
N ASP A 163 -12.94 0.83 -1.47
CA ASP A 163 -12.30 1.83 -2.31
C ASP A 163 -11.27 2.60 -1.46
N PRO A 164 -9.96 2.36 -1.68
CA PRO A 164 -8.92 2.95 -0.84
C PRO A 164 -8.72 4.44 -1.07
N GLN A 165 -9.35 5.05 -2.08
CA GLN A 165 -9.22 6.49 -2.36
C GLN A 165 -10.41 7.30 -1.85
N LYS A 166 -11.43 6.63 -1.29
CA LYS A 166 -12.61 7.28 -0.72
C LYS A 166 -12.62 7.17 0.79
N ILE A 167 -13.27 8.16 1.41
CA ILE A 167 -13.65 8.14 2.82
C ILE A 167 -15.07 7.58 2.90
N ARG A 168 -15.42 6.85 3.96
CA ARG A 168 -16.80 6.41 4.17
C ARG A 168 -17.76 7.61 4.18
N GLU A 169 -18.87 7.50 3.46
CA GLU A 169 -19.87 8.58 3.36
C GLU A 169 -20.52 8.90 4.71
N ASP A 170 -20.65 7.91 5.59
CA ASP A 170 -21.18 8.09 6.96
C ASP A 170 -20.23 8.88 7.89
N LEU A 171 -18.96 9.07 7.48
CA LEU A 171 -18.00 9.96 8.14
C LEU A 171 -17.94 11.37 7.52
N GLY A 172 -18.83 11.68 6.57
CA GLY A 172 -18.87 12.97 5.88
C GLY A 172 -18.03 13.04 4.59
N GLY A 173 -17.49 11.89 4.14
CA GLY A 173 -16.76 11.79 2.89
C GLY A 173 -15.47 12.61 2.85
N MET A 174 -14.93 12.80 1.64
CA MET A 174 -13.64 13.46 1.45
C MET A 174 -13.65 14.93 1.88
N ASP A 175 -14.79 15.63 1.72
CA ASP A 175 -14.92 17.05 2.02
C ASP A 175 -14.73 17.34 3.52
N GLU A 176 -15.38 16.55 4.39
CA GLU A 176 -15.20 16.72 5.84
C GLU A 176 -13.83 16.24 6.32
N PHE A 177 -13.29 15.19 5.69
CA PHE A 177 -11.92 14.75 5.97
C PHE A 177 -10.89 15.85 5.67
N ASP A 178 -10.95 16.45 4.48
CA ASP A 178 -10.00 17.50 4.09
C ASP A 178 -10.11 18.73 5.01
N GLN A 179 -11.31 19.07 5.48
CA GLN A 179 -11.52 20.10 6.51
C GLN A 179 -10.87 19.72 7.84
N PHE A 180 -11.10 18.49 8.32
CA PHE A 180 -10.52 18.00 9.56
C PHE A 180 -8.99 18.01 9.53
N ILE A 181 -8.37 17.54 8.44
CA ILE A 181 -6.91 17.56 8.26
C ILE A 181 -6.39 19.00 8.28
N GLY A 182 -7.09 19.93 7.62
CA GLY A 182 -6.76 21.34 7.62
C GLY A 182 -6.76 21.96 9.02
N GLU A 183 -7.78 21.67 9.83
CA GLU A 183 -7.84 22.14 11.21
C GLU A 183 -6.80 21.46 12.11
N ALA A 184 -6.66 20.14 12.02
CA ALA A 184 -5.70 19.39 12.83
C ALA A 184 -4.25 19.88 12.64
N LYS A 185 -3.87 20.20 11.39
CA LYS A 185 -2.55 20.80 11.09
C LYS A 185 -2.34 22.17 11.75
N LYS A 186 -3.39 22.98 11.92
CA LYS A 186 -3.28 24.27 12.64
C LYS A 186 -2.96 24.09 14.13
N TYR A 187 -3.38 22.97 14.73
CA TYR A 187 -3.00 22.57 16.09
C TYR A 187 -1.61 21.90 16.15
N GLY A 188 -0.98 21.68 15.00
CA GLY A 188 0.32 21.01 14.88
C GLY A 188 0.23 19.48 15.01
N PHE A 189 -0.94 18.89 14.77
CA PHE A 189 -1.08 17.45 14.78
C PHE A 189 -0.53 16.81 13.50
N LYS A 190 0.13 15.66 13.67
CA LYS A 190 0.38 14.71 12.60
C LYS A 190 -0.78 13.72 12.51
N ILE A 191 -0.99 13.18 11.33
CA ILE A 191 -2.11 12.28 11.05
C ILE A 191 -1.55 10.93 10.63
N GLN A 192 -1.98 9.89 11.35
CA GLN A 192 -1.61 8.52 11.09
C GLN A 192 -2.87 7.69 10.80
N ALA A 193 -2.75 6.75 9.87
CA ALA A 193 -3.83 5.85 9.48
C ALA A 193 -3.35 4.40 9.34
N ASP A 194 -4.30 3.47 9.36
CA ASP A 194 -4.08 2.10 8.91
C ASP A 194 -3.89 2.04 7.40
N LEU A 195 -3.02 1.13 6.96
CA LEU A 195 -2.84 0.79 5.56
C LEU A 195 -3.09 -0.72 5.38
N VAL A 196 -4.28 -1.07 4.86
CA VAL A 196 -4.68 -2.46 4.64
C VAL A 196 -4.10 -2.96 3.33
N LEU A 197 -2.96 -3.65 3.40
CA LEU A 197 -2.21 -4.08 2.23
C LEU A 197 -2.39 -5.56 1.86
N ASN A 198 -2.98 -6.36 2.74
CA ASN A 198 -3.05 -7.80 2.51
C ASN A 198 -4.27 -8.20 1.67
N HIS A 199 -5.37 -7.47 1.81
CA HIS A 199 -6.67 -7.88 1.27
C HIS A 199 -7.51 -6.67 0.91
N PHE A 200 -8.50 -6.91 0.05
CA PHE A 200 -9.61 -5.99 -0.20
C PHE A 200 -10.94 -6.66 0.12
N SER A 201 -11.97 -5.84 0.33
CA SER A 201 -13.35 -6.32 0.41
C SER A 201 -13.74 -7.04 -0.88
N ASP A 202 -14.61 -8.05 -0.79
CA ASP A 202 -15.28 -8.63 -1.95
C ASP A 202 -16.18 -7.61 -2.68
N GLN A 203 -16.42 -6.42 -2.13
CA GLN A 203 -17.07 -5.31 -2.84
C GLN A 203 -16.09 -4.41 -3.64
N HIS A 204 -14.78 -4.65 -3.56
CA HIS A 204 -13.79 -3.91 -4.33
C HIS A 204 -14.00 -4.08 -5.84
N GLU A 205 -13.72 -3.04 -6.61
CA GLU A 205 -13.99 -2.99 -8.06
C GLU A 205 -13.43 -4.20 -8.81
N TRP A 206 -12.20 -4.63 -8.48
CA TRP A 206 -11.58 -5.78 -9.12
C TRP A 206 -12.38 -7.07 -8.95
N PHE A 207 -12.92 -7.33 -7.75
CA PHE A 207 -13.69 -8.54 -7.54
C PHE A 207 -15.07 -8.44 -8.18
N GLN A 208 -15.69 -7.25 -8.12
CA GLN A 208 -16.96 -7.00 -8.79
C GLN A 208 -16.84 -7.16 -10.32
N ASP A 209 -15.77 -6.65 -10.92
CA ASP A 209 -15.47 -6.85 -12.34
C ASP A 209 -15.26 -8.33 -12.68
N ALA A 210 -14.54 -9.07 -11.83
CA ALA A 210 -14.40 -10.53 -11.98
C ALA A 210 -15.75 -11.24 -11.94
N LEU A 211 -16.62 -10.92 -10.97
CA LEU A 211 -17.97 -11.47 -10.87
C LEU A 211 -18.84 -11.12 -12.10
N ASN A 212 -18.60 -9.95 -12.70
CA ASN A 212 -19.26 -9.50 -13.93
C ASN A 212 -18.66 -10.10 -15.21
N GLY A 213 -17.70 -11.02 -15.08
CA GLY A 213 -17.14 -11.81 -16.18
C GLY A 213 -15.79 -11.35 -16.72
N ASP A 214 -15.19 -10.31 -16.14
CA ASP A 214 -13.81 -9.93 -16.47
C ASP A 214 -12.81 -10.84 -15.74
N VAL A 215 -12.55 -11.99 -16.35
CA VAL A 215 -11.60 -12.99 -15.80
C VAL A 215 -10.16 -12.47 -15.70
N SER A 216 -9.81 -11.34 -16.33
CA SER A 216 -8.47 -10.73 -16.17
C SER A 216 -8.25 -10.22 -14.74
N LYS A 217 -9.33 -9.90 -14.01
CA LYS A 217 -9.27 -9.41 -12.63
C LYS A 217 -9.02 -10.50 -11.59
N LEU A 218 -9.18 -11.78 -11.96
CA LEU A 218 -8.88 -12.90 -11.06
C LEU A 218 -7.44 -12.84 -10.55
N GLY A 219 -6.49 -12.48 -11.41
CA GLY A 219 -5.05 -12.40 -11.09
C GLY A 219 -4.66 -11.29 -10.10
N TYR A 220 -5.59 -10.44 -9.67
CA TYR A 220 -5.38 -9.45 -8.61
C TYR A 220 -5.59 -10.05 -7.21
N PHE A 221 -6.16 -11.25 -7.12
CA PHE A 221 -6.38 -11.98 -5.87
C PHE A 221 -5.65 -13.32 -5.90
N ILE A 222 -5.39 -13.88 -4.74
CA ILE A 222 -4.88 -15.26 -4.64
C ILE A 222 -6.07 -16.20 -4.87
N PHE A 223 -6.03 -17.01 -5.92
CA PHE A 223 -7.10 -17.95 -6.25
C PHE A 223 -6.59 -19.26 -6.83
N ARG A 224 -7.44 -20.29 -6.80
CA ARG A 224 -7.22 -21.59 -7.44
C ARG A 224 -8.42 -21.97 -8.30
N LYS A 225 -8.20 -22.76 -9.35
CA LYS A 225 -9.29 -23.35 -10.17
C LYS A 225 -9.83 -24.64 -9.58
N GLU A 226 -8.95 -25.43 -8.96
CA GLU A 226 -9.31 -26.67 -8.30
C GLU A 226 -9.41 -26.48 -6.79
N PRO A 227 -10.30 -27.24 -6.10
CA PRO A 227 -10.42 -27.19 -4.65
C PRO A 227 -9.09 -27.53 -3.98
N PRO A 228 -8.74 -26.88 -2.85
CA PRO A 228 -7.54 -27.21 -2.12
C PRO A 228 -7.66 -28.59 -1.45
N GLU A 229 -6.59 -29.37 -1.51
CA GLU A 229 -6.42 -30.55 -0.65
C GLU A 229 -5.78 -30.13 0.67
N TYR A 230 -6.32 -30.60 1.80
CA TYR A 230 -5.86 -30.17 3.12
C TYR A 230 -6.10 -31.20 4.23
N GLU A 231 -5.30 -31.09 5.29
CA GLU A 231 -5.51 -31.73 6.59
C GLU A 231 -5.79 -30.64 7.64
N ARG A 232 -6.81 -30.84 8.49
CA ARG A 232 -7.16 -29.91 9.57
C ARG A 232 -6.74 -30.48 10.92
N SER A 233 -6.12 -29.66 11.77
CA SER A 233 -5.79 -30.04 13.14
C SER A 233 -7.05 -30.36 13.96
N GLN A 234 -6.90 -31.16 15.02
CA GLN A 234 -8.04 -31.57 15.85
C GLN A 234 -8.75 -30.40 16.53
N ASP A 235 -8.02 -29.34 16.88
CA ASP A 235 -8.55 -28.11 17.48
C ASP A 235 -9.07 -27.12 16.41
N GLY A 236 -8.93 -27.46 15.13
CA GLY A 236 -9.41 -26.67 14.00
C GLY A 236 -8.63 -25.39 13.72
N THR A 237 -7.50 -25.16 14.39
CA THR A 237 -6.73 -23.90 14.31
C THR A 237 -5.65 -23.90 13.23
N ILE A 238 -5.20 -25.06 12.78
CA ILE A 238 -4.16 -25.21 11.74
C ILE A 238 -4.73 -25.99 10.56
N ILE A 239 -4.53 -25.45 9.35
CA ILE A 239 -4.79 -26.10 8.08
C ILE A 239 -3.46 -26.36 7.39
N LYS A 240 -3.19 -27.61 7.06
CA LYS A 240 -2.02 -28.04 6.31
C LYS A 240 -2.45 -28.33 4.87
N TYR A 241 -2.05 -27.49 3.94
CA TYR A 241 -2.39 -27.66 2.53
C TYR A 241 -1.41 -28.63 1.85
N ILE A 242 -1.94 -29.55 1.05
CA ILE A 242 -1.17 -30.48 0.24
C ILE A 242 -1.03 -29.84 -1.14
N GLU A 243 0.19 -29.42 -1.47
CA GLU A 243 0.51 -28.64 -2.68
C GLU A 243 1.65 -29.35 -3.42
N GLU A 244 1.53 -29.53 -4.74
CA GLU A 244 2.49 -30.34 -5.54
C GLU A 244 3.92 -29.76 -5.52
N ASP A 245 4.03 -28.43 -5.51
CA ASP A 245 5.30 -27.70 -5.65
C ASP A 245 5.92 -27.25 -4.32
N TRP A 246 5.25 -27.48 -3.19
CA TRP A 246 5.70 -27.02 -1.87
C TRP A 246 6.04 -28.17 -0.94
N THR A 247 7.35 -28.37 -0.75
CA THR A 247 7.89 -29.24 0.30
C THR A 247 8.77 -28.45 1.27
N PRO A 248 8.44 -28.40 2.57
CA PRO A 248 7.30 -29.06 3.22
C PRO A 248 5.93 -28.39 2.91
N PRO A 249 4.81 -29.11 3.12
CA PRO A 249 3.46 -28.58 3.03
C PRO A 249 3.28 -27.26 3.80
N SER A 250 2.49 -26.34 3.25
CA SER A 250 2.24 -25.05 3.92
C SER A 250 1.21 -25.23 5.06
N GLU A 251 1.65 -24.98 6.31
CA GLU A 251 0.78 -24.93 7.48
C GLU A 251 0.32 -23.49 7.73
N ARG A 252 -1.00 -23.27 7.74
CA ARG A 252 -1.61 -21.94 7.87
C ARG A 252 -2.57 -21.94 9.06
N ARG A 253 -2.52 -20.86 9.85
CA ARG A 253 -3.36 -20.71 11.04
C ARG A 253 -4.67 -20.00 10.67
N MET A 254 -5.78 -20.61 11.05
CA MET A 254 -7.10 -19.97 11.01
C MET A 254 -7.14 -18.83 12.05
N ILE A 255 -7.30 -17.59 11.59
CA ILE A 255 -7.38 -16.42 12.48
C ILE A 255 -8.79 -16.31 13.10
N PHE A 256 -9.83 -16.45 12.29
CA PHE A 256 -11.23 -16.37 12.72
C PHE A 256 -11.93 -17.71 12.55
N THR A 257 -11.73 -18.61 13.52
CA THR A 257 -12.28 -19.98 13.50
C THR A 257 -13.80 -20.06 13.53
N ASP A 258 -14.46 -18.98 13.95
CA ASP A 258 -15.91 -18.80 14.01
C ASP A 258 -16.50 -18.28 12.70
N ALA A 259 -15.73 -17.52 11.92
CA ALA A 259 -16.16 -16.95 10.66
C ALA A 259 -15.84 -17.83 9.44
N CYS A 260 -14.86 -18.71 9.56
CA CYS A 260 -14.41 -19.58 8.48
C CYS A 260 -14.83 -21.03 8.75
N GLU A 261 -15.65 -21.60 7.86
CA GLU A 261 -16.25 -22.93 8.09
C GLU A 261 -15.20 -24.05 8.06
N GLU A 262 -14.43 -24.14 6.98
CA GLU A 262 -13.53 -25.30 6.75
C GLU A 262 -12.09 -24.93 6.41
N THR A 263 -11.86 -23.90 5.60
CA THR A 263 -10.53 -23.53 5.09
C THR A 263 -10.39 -22.02 4.93
N HIS A 264 -9.24 -21.58 4.41
CA HIS A 264 -8.98 -20.20 3.98
C HIS A 264 -9.43 -19.97 2.52
N TYR A 265 -10.19 -20.88 1.91
CA TYR A 265 -10.65 -20.75 0.53
C TYR A 265 -12.17 -20.72 0.45
N ARG A 266 -12.69 -19.66 -0.17
CA ARG A 266 -14.10 -19.47 -0.49
C ARG A 266 -14.35 -19.83 -1.96
N LYS A 267 -15.27 -20.77 -2.19
CA LYS A 267 -15.70 -21.15 -3.55
C LYS A 267 -16.64 -20.10 -4.14
N ILE A 268 -16.38 -19.67 -5.37
CA ILE A 268 -17.17 -18.70 -6.14
C ILE A 268 -17.26 -19.17 -7.59
N SER A 269 -18.46 -19.21 -8.14
CA SER A 269 -18.69 -19.59 -9.55
C SER A 269 -18.80 -18.34 -10.43
N ILE A 270 -17.92 -18.20 -11.42
CA ILE A 270 -17.88 -17.07 -12.37
C ILE A 270 -17.95 -17.64 -13.78
N GLY A 271 -18.94 -17.20 -14.57
CA GLY A 271 -19.08 -17.64 -15.96
C GLY A 271 -19.34 -19.14 -16.15
N GLY A 272 -19.81 -19.84 -15.11
CA GLY A 272 -20.03 -21.29 -15.12
C GLY A 272 -18.82 -22.13 -14.69
N GLU A 273 -17.70 -21.49 -14.39
CA GLU A 273 -16.49 -22.12 -13.85
C GLU A 273 -16.35 -21.82 -12.36
N ASP A 274 -15.78 -22.76 -11.61
CA ASP A 274 -15.56 -22.61 -10.17
C ASP A 274 -14.15 -22.09 -9.88
N TYR A 275 -14.06 -21.15 -8.95
CA TYR A 275 -12.82 -20.57 -8.44
C TYR A 275 -12.82 -20.58 -6.92
N TYR A 276 -11.64 -20.74 -6.32
CA TYR A 276 -11.44 -20.83 -4.88
C TYR A 276 -10.53 -19.67 -4.48
N PHE A 277 -11.11 -18.61 -3.91
CA PHE A 277 -10.39 -17.41 -3.53
C PHE A 277 -9.88 -17.51 -2.10
N TYR A 278 -8.63 -17.12 -1.89
CA TYR A 278 -7.98 -17.16 -0.60
C TYR A 278 -8.38 -15.97 0.27
N HIS A 279 -8.66 -16.24 1.55
CA HIS A 279 -8.92 -15.23 2.57
C HIS A 279 -8.21 -15.65 3.87
N THR A 280 -7.27 -14.84 4.34
CA THR A 280 -6.59 -15.04 5.63
C THR A 280 -7.54 -14.79 6.80
N PHE A 281 -8.45 -13.83 6.61
CA PHE A 281 -9.37 -13.33 7.62
C PHE A 281 -10.81 -13.74 7.28
N TYR A 282 -11.75 -12.80 7.24
CA TYR A 282 -13.13 -13.08 6.93
C TYR A 282 -13.32 -13.47 5.45
N PRO A 283 -14.32 -14.31 5.11
CA PRO A 283 -14.58 -14.70 3.72
C PRO A 283 -14.91 -13.55 2.74
N PHE A 284 -15.20 -12.36 3.25
CA PHE A 284 -15.39 -11.12 2.47
C PHE A 284 -14.11 -10.28 2.34
N GLN A 285 -12.98 -10.70 2.92
CA GLN A 285 -11.67 -10.06 2.80
C GLN A 285 -10.78 -10.97 1.94
N LEU A 286 -10.69 -10.65 0.66
CA LEU A 286 -9.95 -11.45 -0.32
C LEU A 286 -8.50 -10.99 -0.37
N ASP A 287 -7.58 -11.91 -0.14
CA ASP A 287 -6.15 -11.62 -0.14
C ASP A 287 -5.68 -11.26 -1.56
N ILE A 288 -4.97 -10.13 -1.68
CA ILE A 288 -4.48 -9.64 -2.95
C ILE A 288 -3.20 -10.38 -3.37
N ASN A 289 -3.02 -10.53 -4.69
CA ASN A 289 -1.88 -11.23 -5.25
C ASN A 289 -0.68 -10.30 -5.46
N TRP A 290 0.26 -10.30 -4.51
CA TRP A 290 1.50 -9.53 -4.60
C TRP A 290 2.48 -10.03 -5.67
N GLU A 291 2.27 -11.20 -6.28
CA GLU A 291 3.09 -11.65 -7.43
C GLU A 291 2.66 -10.94 -8.73
N ASN A 292 1.47 -10.31 -8.74
CA ASN A 292 1.03 -9.48 -9.85
C ASN A 292 1.61 -8.05 -9.69
N PRO A 293 2.51 -7.58 -10.58
CA PRO A 293 3.14 -6.28 -10.46
C PRO A 293 2.13 -5.11 -10.50
N GLU A 294 0.97 -5.29 -11.16
CA GLU A 294 -0.09 -4.28 -11.19
C GLU A 294 -0.67 -3.99 -9.79
N VAL A 295 -0.66 -4.99 -8.89
CA VAL A 295 -1.07 -4.80 -7.49
C VAL A 295 -0.07 -3.89 -6.77
N LEU A 296 1.23 -4.11 -6.98
CA LEU A 296 2.27 -3.23 -6.42
C LEU A 296 2.11 -1.79 -6.90
N TYR A 297 1.92 -1.58 -8.20
CA TYR A 297 1.74 -0.25 -8.78
C TYR A 297 0.48 0.45 -8.25
N TYR A 298 -0.64 -0.29 -8.20
CA TYR A 298 -1.88 0.23 -7.64
C TYR A 298 -1.71 0.66 -6.18
N VAL A 299 -1.07 -0.16 -5.35
CA VAL A 299 -0.83 0.20 -3.94
C VAL A 299 0.06 1.43 -3.83
N LEU A 300 1.17 1.49 -4.59
CA LEU A 300 2.09 2.63 -4.57
C LEU A 300 1.39 3.93 -4.97
N GLU A 301 0.59 3.92 -6.04
CA GLU A 301 -0.06 5.12 -6.55
C GLU A 301 -1.34 5.46 -5.79
N LYS A 302 -2.29 4.53 -5.72
CA LYS A 302 -3.67 4.78 -5.28
C LYS A 302 -3.83 4.76 -3.77
N MET A 303 -2.97 4.06 -3.04
CA MET A 303 -3.05 4.03 -1.58
C MET A 303 -1.96 4.91 -0.98
N ILE A 304 -0.72 4.53 -1.22
CA ILE A 304 0.44 5.18 -0.61
C ILE A 304 0.55 6.63 -1.11
N GLY A 305 0.68 6.84 -2.42
CA GLY A 305 0.88 8.16 -3.00
C GLY A 305 -0.26 9.12 -2.72
N PHE A 306 -1.48 8.66 -2.97
CA PHE A 306 -2.71 9.42 -2.76
C PHE A 306 -2.82 10.00 -1.34
N TRP A 307 -2.75 9.15 -0.31
CA TRP A 307 -2.90 9.59 1.09
C TRP A 307 -1.70 10.38 1.60
N SER A 308 -0.50 10.06 1.11
CA SER A 308 0.71 10.82 1.44
C SER A 308 0.65 12.24 0.92
N ASN A 309 0.03 12.47 -0.26
CA ASN A 309 -0.22 13.80 -0.80
C ASN A 309 -1.35 14.56 -0.08
N LYS A 310 -2.17 13.88 0.73
CA LYS A 310 -3.06 14.51 1.73
C LYS A 310 -2.34 14.84 3.05
N GLY A 311 -1.10 14.37 3.21
CA GLY A 311 -0.30 14.56 4.43
C GLY A 311 -0.64 13.56 5.53
N THR A 312 -1.18 12.40 5.15
CA THR A 312 -1.35 11.25 6.04
C THR A 312 -0.06 10.44 6.07
N GLN A 313 0.29 9.92 7.24
CA GLN A 313 1.40 9.01 7.46
C GLN A 313 0.85 7.62 7.78
N PHE A 314 1.63 6.59 7.48
CA PHE A 314 1.27 5.21 7.80
C PHE A 314 2.25 4.68 8.84
N GLN A 315 1.93 3.66 9.63
CA GLN A 315 2.92 3.01 10.51
C GLN A 315 2.58 1.54 10.70
N ASN A 316 1.28 1.24 10.72
CA ASN A 316 0.75 -0.11 10.73
C ASN A 316 0.36 -0.53 9.31
N LEU A 317 1.24 -1.31 8.70
CA LEU A 317 0.91 -2.19 7.59
C LEU A 317 0.08 -3.32 8.22
N VAL A 318 -1.22 -3.34 7.97
CA VAL A 318 -2.12 -4.36 8.52
C VAL A 318 -1.69 -5.70 7.92
N ILE A 319 -1.11 -6.54 8.79
CA ILE A 319 -0.17 -7.64 8.52
C ILE A 319 1.25 -7.17 8.17
N LYS A 320 2.20 -7.46 9.08
CA LYS A 320 3.64 -7.44 8.80
C LYS A 320 3.99 -8.58 7.85
N VAL A 321 3.72 -8.41 6.56
CA VAL A 321 4.67 -8.91 5.57
C VAL A 321 5.90 -8.02 5.75
N ASN A 322 7.10 -8.60 5.72
CA ASN A 322 8.34 -7.95 6.13
C ASN A 322 8.72 -6.82 5.14
N VAL A 323 8.03 -5.67 5.20
CA VAL A 323 8.18 -4.54 4.28
C VAL A 323 8.60 -3.27 5.04
N THR A 324 9.66 -3.39 5.84
CA THR A 324 10.30 -2.26 6.52
C THR A 324 10.92 -1.22 5.60
N SER A 325 10.93 -1.43 4.27
CA SER A 325 11.59 -0.56 3.29
C SER A 325 10.64 0.44 2.59
N LEU A 326 9.32 0.18 2.52
CA LEU A 326 8.36 1.03 1.79
C LEU A 326 8.20 2.43 2.43
N HIS A 327 8.42 2.55 3.74
CA HIS A 327 8.22 3.81 4.46
C HIS A 327 9.20 4.93 4.07
N LYS A 328 10.37 4.57 3.52
CA LYS A 328 11.36 5.55 3.04
C LYS A 328 11.06 6.07 1.64
N ILE A 329 10.25 5.36 0.85
CA ILE A 329 9.98 5.65 -0.58
C ILE A 329 9.09 6.89 -0.74
N ILE A 330 8.33 7.22 0.30
CA ILE A 330 7.29 8.25 0.28
C ILE A 330 7.77 9.58 0.88
N ILE A 331 8.78 9.50 1.75
CA ILE A 331 9.21 10.59 2.63
C ILE A 331 10.34 11.43 2.01
N LEU A 332 10.92 10.99 0.89
CA LEU A 332 12.08 11.62 0.24
C LEU A 332 11.78 12.09 -1.19
#